data_AF-A0A9E4JL79-F1
#
_entry.id   AF-A0A9E4JL79-F1
#
_cell.length_a   1.000
_cell.length_b   1.000
_cell.length_c   1.000
_cell.angle_alpha   90.00
_cell.angle_beta   90.00
_cell.angle_gamma   90.00
#
_symmetry.space_group_name_H-M   'P 1'
#
loop_
_entity.id
_entity.type
_entity.pdbx_description
1 polymer ?
#
loop_
_entity_poly.entity_id
_entity_poly.type
_entity_poly.pdbx_seq_one_letter_code
_entity_poly.pdbx_strand_id
1 'polypeptide(L)'
;MSYKLLTSGLLATIVVIGAIAAPAQAKPDNGNTNPYKPNNDNVLATDEIVEQALGSLSCEAGTVNAKDALGNVYGATKCAGTYEGNDTGAGDPLLTLLKSGDLFGEEIGSWDWELSGKSDGNKGAFGITAPGSNSGNWSLSTALESPFILSLKSSTSWSAYYFENLDSAITGGFFNTLGVAVNENNGQGKGLSYASLFVASKQFVDEPDSQEVPEPGTLLGLLTLGGVVFGKKVIGRKS
;
A
#
# COMPACT_ATOMS: atom_id res chain seq x y z
N MET A 1 -3.21 39.89 17.38
CA MET A 1 -2.65 39.64 16.04
C MET A 1 -1.22 39.17 16.23
N SER A 2 -0.97 37.88 16.05
CA SER A 2 0.38 37.30 16.16
C SER A 2 0.56 36.34 15.00
N TYR A 3 1.41 36.71 14.04
CA TYR A 3 1.83 35.87 12.93
C TYR A 3 2.96 34.96 13.41
N LYS A 4 2.86 33.65 13.14
CA LYS A 4 4.01 32.73 13.22
C LYS A 4 4.38 32.33 11.80
N LEU A 5 5.55 32.80 11.37
CA LEU A 5 6.21 32.49 10.11
C LEU A 5 7.08 31.23 10.24
N LEU A 6 6.99 30.41 9.21
CA LEU A 6 8.05 29.68 8.49
C LEU A 6 8.99 28.73 9.24
N THR A 7 8.98 27.47 8.80
CA THR A 7 10.17 26.64 8.71
C THR A 7 10.26 26.01 7.33
N SER A 8 11.30 26.42 6.60
CA SER A 8 11.66 26.00 5.24
C SER A 8 12.16 24.55 5.21
N GLY A 9 11.61 23.74 4.29
CA GLY A 9 12.15 22.44 3.94
C GLY A 9 13.34 22.57 2.99
N LEU A 10 14.49 22.06 3.40
CA LEU A 10 15.71 21.97 2.60
C LEU A 10 15.55 20.83 1.59
N LEU A 11 15.29 21.13 0.31
CA LEU A 11 15.36 20.14 -0.76
C LEU A 11 16.83 19.91 -1.13
N ALA A 12 17.37 18.72 -0.82
CA ALA A 12 18.67 18.29 -1.31
C ALA A 12 18.50 17.66 -2.71
N THR A 13 18.81 18.43 -3.75
CA THR A 13 18.85 17.92 -5.13
C THR A 13 20.22 17.30 -5.39
N ILE A 14 20.30 15.97 -5.44
CA ILE A 14 21.49 15.27 -5.91
C ILE A 14 21.42 15.21 -7.45
N VAL A 15 22.26 15.99 -8.12
CA VAL A 15 22.46 15.92 -9.56
C VAL A 15 23.62 14.98 -9.84
N VAL A 16 23.34 13.77 -10.32
CA VAL A 16 24.37 12.85 -10.82
C VAL A 16 24.59 13.15 -12.30
N ILE A 17 25.74 13.75 -12.62
CA ILE A 17 26.19 13.96 -14.00
C ILE A 17 27.05 12.75 -14.38
N GLY A 18 26.47 11.76 -15.04
CA GLY A 18 27.20 10.67 -15.67
C GLY A 18 27.73 11.09 -17.04
N ALA A 19 29.05 11.05 -17.24
CA ALA A 19 29.67 11.24 -18.55
C ALA A 19 29.45 9.99 -19.41
N ILE A 20 28.69 10.12 -20.50
CA ILE A 20 28.57 9.09 -21.54
C ILE A 20 29.80 9.15 -22.45
N ALA A 21 30.72 8.19 -22.28
CA ALA A 21 31.77 7.93 -23.25
C ALA A 21 31.15 7.20 -24.47
N ALA A 22 31.42 7.69 -25.68
CA ALA A 22 31.00 7.05 -26.91
C ALA A 22 31.72 5.69 -27.10
N PRO A 23 31.04 4.62 -27.54
CA PRO A 23 31.71 3.36 -27.83
C PRO A 23 32.53 3.49 -29.12
N ALA A 24 33.85 3.32 -29.01
CA ALA A 24 34.72 3.10 -30.15
C ALA A 24 34.41 1.73 -30.78
N GLN A 25 34.00 1.71 -32.05
CA GLN A 25 33.79 0.46 -32.78
C GLN A 25 35.13 -0.15 -33.21
N ALA A 26 35.49 -1.29 -32.63
CA ALA A 26 36.62 -2.10 -33.06
C ALA A 26 36.21 -3.02 -34.23
N LYS A 27 37.05 -3.04 -35.26
CA LYS A 27 37.00 -3.89 -36.46
C LYS A 27 37.26 -5.36 -36.10
N PRO A 28 36.59 -6.35 -36.73
CA PRO A 28 36.92 -7.76 -36.49
C PRO A 28 38.16 -8.17 -37.29
N ASP A 29 39.18 -8.67 -36.59
CA ASP A 29 40.26 -9.45 -37.20
C ASP A 29 40.16 -10.93 -36.79
N ASN A 30 40.39 -11.76 -37.79
CA ASN A 30 40.14 -13.20 -37.86
C ASN A 30 41.47 -13.93 -37.63
N GLY A 31 41.57 -14.88 -36.68
CA GLY A 31 42.83 -15.64 -36.50
C GLY A 31 42.99 -16.51 -35.25
N ASN A 32 42.48 -17.73 -35.35
CA ASN A 32 42.86 -19.01 -34.71
C ASN A 32 44.25 -19.16 -34.01
N THR A 33 44.30 -19.63 -32.74
CA THR A 33 44.89 -20.93 -32.26
C THR A 33 45.41 -20.92 -30.81
N ASN A 34 44.96 -21.96 -30.06
CA ASN A 34 45.55 -22.66 -28.90
C ASN A 34 45.37 -22.16 -27.43
N PRO A 35 45.21 -23.10 -26.47
CA PRO A 35 44.59 -22.86 -25.17
C PRO A 35 45.63 -22.49 -24.10
N TYR A 36 45.40 -21.36 -23.44
CA TYR A 36 46.08 -21.03 -22.19
C TYR A 36 45.17 -21.39 -21.02
N LYS A 37 45.65 -22.30 -20.17
CA LYS A 37 45.08 -22.68 -18.89
C LYS A 37 45.56 -21.68 -17.83
N PRO A 38 44.70 -20.87 -17.19
CA PRO A 38 45.12 -20.11 -16.03
C PRO A 38 45.08 -20.98 -14.76
N ASN A 39 46.19 -20.95 -14.03
CA ASN A 39 46.29 -21.45 -12.67
C ASN A 39 45.43 -20.59 -11.74
N ASN A 40 44.73 -21.28 -10.84
CA ASN A 40 44.21 -20.76 -9.59
C ASN A 40 45.38 -20.22 -8.77
N ASP A 41 45.30 -18.96 -8.33
CA ASP A 41 45.62 -18.52 -6.95
C ASP A 41 45.35 -17.01 -6.80
N ASN A 42 44.38 -16.69 -5.93
CA ASN A 42 44.08 -15.39 -5.31
C ASN A 42 43.69 -14.19 -6.18
N VAL A 43 42.38 -14.04 -6.41
CA VAL A 43 41.62 -12.84 -5.98
C VAL A 43 40.25 -13.30 -5.48
N LEU A 44 40.13 -13.51 -4.17
CA LEU A 44 38.83 -13.48 -3.50
C LEU A 44 38.33 -12.02 -3.49
N ALA A 45 37.02 -11.88 -3.66
CA ALA A 45 36.21 -10.67 -3.64
C ALA A 45 36.27 -9.83 -4.93
N THR A 46 35.25 -9.99 -5.78
CA THR A 46 34.46 -8.88 -6.37
C THR A 46 33.29 -9.36 -7.27
N ASP A 47 32.74 -10.56 -7.10
CA ASP A 47 31.47 -10.91 -7.77
C ASP A 47 30.24 -10.35 -7.04
N GLU A 48 30.39 -9.84 -5.80
CA GLU A 48 29.29 -9.32 -4.99
C GLU A 48 29.08 -7.79 -5.11
N ILE A 49 29.94 -7.08 -5.86
CA ILE A 49 29.89 -5.61 -5.95
C ILE A 49 29.38 -5.11 -7.32
N VAL A 50 29.29 -5.98 -8.34
CA VAL A 50 28.73 -5.59 -9.65
C VAL A 50 27.21 -5.86 -9.74
N GLU A 51 26.67 -6.73 -8.89
CA GLU A 51 25.21 -6.89 -8.72
C GLU A 51 24.55 -5.79 -7.87
N GLN A 52 25.35 -4.94 -7.21
CA GLN A 52 24.87 -3.83 -6.37
C GLN A 52 24.67 -2.50 -7.13
N ALA A 53 24.96 -2.43 -8.43
CA ALA A 53 24.76 -1.20 -9.22
C ALA A 53 23.47 -1.18 -10.05
N LEU A 54 22.76 -2.32 -10.14
CA LEU A 54 21.41 -2.44 -10.72
C LEU A 54 20.49 -3.35 -9.87
N GLY A 55 20.92 -3.72 -8.66
CA GLY A 55 20.24 -4.66 -7.76
C GLY A 55 18.93 -4.08 -7.21
N SER A 56 17.84 -4.83 -7.43
CA SER A 56 16.49 -4.64 -6.88
C SER A 56 16.09 -3.19 -6.64
N LEU A 57 15.56 -2.53 -7.68
CA LEU A 57 14.89 -1.25 -7.48
C LEU A 57 13.73 -1.44 -6.51
N SER A 58 13.84 -0.76 -5.37
CA SER A 58 12.75 -0.60 -4.44
C SER A 58 11.62 0.16 -5.13
N CYS A 59 10.38 -0.17 -4.77
CA CYS A 59 9.19 0.58 -5.19
C CYS A 59 9.30 2.10 -4.94
N GLU A 60 10.13 2.50 -3.97
CA GLU A 60 10.46 3.89 -3.60
C GLU A 60 11.25 4.66 -4.69
N ALA A 61 11.87 3.95 -5.64
CA ALA A 61 12.47 4.59 -6.81
C ALA A 61 11.41 5.18 -7.76
N GLY A 62 10.17 4.71 -7.64
CA GLY A 62 9.03 5.18 -8.41
C GLY A 62 8.43 6.45 -7.81
N THR A 63 7.72 7.21 -8.65
CA THR A 63 6.86 8.30 -8.17
C THR A 63 5.43 7.90 -8.47
N VAL A 64 4.62 7.65 -7.44
CA VAL A 64 3.20 7.34 -7.57
C VAL A 64 2.43 8.19 -6.57
N ASN A 65 1.53 9.02 -7.07
CA ASN A 65 0.73 9.91 -6.26
C ASN A 65 -0.73 9.84 -6.66
N ALA A 66 -1.59 10.12 -5.69
CA ALA A 66 -3.01 10.34 -5.84
C ALA A 66 -3.34 11.84 -5.83
N LYS A 67 -4.49 12.19 -6.40
CA LYS A 67 -5.02 13.53 -6.52
C LYS A 67 -6.52 13.53 -6.23
N ASP A 68 -6.95 14.50 -5.45
CA ASP A 68 -8.38 14.81 -5.29
C ASP A 68 -8.89 15.73 -6.41
N ALA A 69 -10.18 16.07 -6.35
CA ALA A 69 -10.82 16.97 -7.32
C ALA A 69 -10.31 18.43 -7.25
N LEU A 70 -9.67 18.82 -6.14
CA LEU A 70 -9.10 20.15 -5.93
C LEU A 70 -7.64 20.24 -6.41
N GLY A 71 -7.04 19.09 -6.76
CA GLY A 71 -5.66 18.98 -7.20
C GLY A 71 -4.66 18.82 -6.03
N ASN A 72 -5.12 18.60 -4.81
CA ASN A 72 -4.25 18.23 -3.70
C ASN A 72 -3.59 16.89 -4.00
N VAL A 73 -2.30 16.78 -3.71
CA VAL A 73 -1.48 15.61 -4.06
C VAL A 73 -1.17 14.81 -2.80
N TYR A 74 -1.43 13.51 -2.86
CA TYR A 74 -1.16 12.56 -1.78
C TYR A 74 -0.13 11.54 -2.26
N GLY A 75 0.98 11.42 -1.52
CA GLY A 75 1.95 10.36 -1.75
C GLY A 75 1.46 9.02 -1.19
N ALA A 76 1.98 7.92 -1.73
CA ALA A 76 1.78 6.62 -1.10
C ALA A 76 2.41 6.64 0.30
N THR A 77 1.72 6.11 1.31
CA THR A 77 2.26 6.04 2.68
C THR A 77 3.20 4.86 2.86
N LYS A 78 2.98 3.80 2.08
CA LYS A 78 3.86 2.64 1.98
C LYS A 78 3.89 2.14 0.54
N CYS A 79 4.99 1.50 0.16
CA CYS A 79 5.04 0.73 -1.07
C CYS A 79 5.72 -0.62 -0.84
N ALA A 80 5.42 -1.58 -1.72
CA ALA A 80 6.01 -2.90 -1.70
C ALA A 80 6.30 -3.38 -3.13
N GLY A 81 7.48 -3.93 -3.34
CA GLY A 81 7.98 -4.37 -4.64
C GLY A 81 9.51 -4.22 -4.73
N THR A 82 10.13 -4.59 -5.83
CA THR A 82 9.53 -5.18 -7.04
C THR A 82 9.22 -6.68 -6.87
N TYR A 83 8.03 -7.14 -7.28
CA TYR A 83 7.63 -8.55 -7.28
C TYR A 83 7.55 -9.10 -8.70
N GLU A 84 8.00 -10.33 -8.92
CA GLU A 84 7.86 -11.02 -10.20
C GLU A 84 6.44 -11.55 -10.44
N GLY A 85 6.08 -11.69 -11.72
CA GLY A 85 4.80 -12.23 -12.18
C GLY A 85 3.71 -11.17 -12.34
N ASN A 86 2.45 -11.60 -12.17
CA ASN A 86 1.27 -10.74 -12.21
C ASN A 86 0.79 -10.47 -10.78
N ASP A 87 0.33 -9.25 -10.53
CA ASP A 87 -0.36 -8.85 -9.30
C ASP A 87 -1.77 -9.46 -9.18
N THR A 88 -2.42 -9.74 -10.31
CA THR A 88 -3.79 -10.27 -10.44
C THR A 88 -3.81 -11.57 -11.26
N GLY A 89 -4.87 -12.38 -11.12
CA GLY A 89 -5.08 -13.58 -11.92
C GLY A 89 -5.13 -14.85 -11.08
N ALA A 90 -4.53 -15.95 -11.57
CA ALA A 90 -4.59 -17.24 -10.86
C ALA A 90 -4.02 -17.11 -9.43
N GLY A 91 -4.87 -17.36 -8.43
CA GLY A 91 -4.52 -17.25 -7.01
C GLY A 91 -4.45 -15.82 -6.46
N ASP A 92 -4.86 -14.81 -7.24
CA ASP A 92 -4.88 -13.38 -6.90
C ASP A 92 -3.69 -12.95 -6.02
N PRO A 93 -2.45 -12.95 -6.55
CA PRO A 93 -1.23 -12.90 -5.73
C PRO A 93 -1.17 -11.70 -4.78
N LEU A 94 -1.46 -10.49 -5.28
CA LEU A 94 -1.48 -9.30 -4.43
C LEU A 94 -2.61 -9.37 -3.39
N LEU A 95 -3.80 -9.83 -3.77
CA LEU A 95 -4.91 -9.94 -2.82
C LEU A 95 -4.61 -10.95 -1.70
N THR A 96 -3.94 -12.05 -2.04
CA THR A 96 -3.50 -13.07 -1.09
C THR A 96 -2.46 -12.49 -0.11
N LEU A 97 -1.46 -11.75 -0.61
CA LEU A 97 -0.45 -11.08 0.22
C LEU A 97 -1.05 -9.99 1.13
N LEU A 98 -2.10 -9.32 0.66
CA LEU A 98 -2.81 -8.34 1.47
C LEU A 98 -3.55 -9.02 2.62
N LYS A 99 -4.32 -10.06 2.31
CA LYS A 99 -5.11 -10.79 3.33
C LYS A 99 -4.27 -11.56 4.33
N SER A 100 -3.03 -11.92 4.00
CA SER A 100 -2.12 -12.54 4.97
C SER A 100 -1.48 -11.53 5.92
N GLY A 101 -1.53 -10.22 5.61
CA GLY A 101 -0.85 -9.17 6.37
C GLY A 101 0.65 -9.08 6.13
N ASP A 102 1.21 -9.92 5.27
CA ASP A 102 2.66 -9.99 5.02
C ASP A 102 3.18 -8.78 4.24
N LEU A 103 2.31 -8.09 3.49
CA LEU A 103 2.75 -7.05 2.56
C LEU A 103 3.08 -5.71 3.22
N PHE A 104 2.17 -5.22 4.07
CA PHE A 104 2.26 -3.89 4.69
C PHE A 104 2.13 -3.91 6.23
N GLY A 105 2.04 -5.11 6.82
CA GLY A 105 1.84 -5.36 8.24
C GLY A 105 0.41 -5.77 8.59
N GLU A 106 0.25 -6.37 9.77
CA GLU A 106 -1.02 -6.95 10.26
C GLU A 106 -2.17 -5.95 10.31
N GLU A 107 -1.91 -4.68 10.65
CA GLU A 107 -2.95 -3.64 10.70
C GLU A 107 -3.64 -3.46 9.34
N ILE A 108 -2.87 -3.48 8.25
CA ILE A 108 -3.37 -3.32 6.89
C ILE A 108 -3.95 -4.66 6.38
N GLY A 109 -3.37 -5.78 6.82
CA GLY A 109 -3.89 -7.11 6.50
C GLY A 109 -5.23 -7.45 7.13
N SER A 110 -5.62 -6.73 8.18
CA SER A 110 -6.95 -6.90 8.79
C SER A 110 -8.08 -6.40 7.90
N TRP A 111 -7.83 -5.51 6.94
CA TRP A 111 -8.89 -4.96 6.08
C TRP A 111 -9.40 -5.99 5.07
N ASP A 112 -10.69 -5.91 4.75
CA ASP A 112 -11.29 -6.69 3.68
C ASP A 112 -10.98 -6.05 2.32
N TRP A 113 -9.87 -6.49 1.73
CA TRP A 113 -9.45 -6.05 0.41
C TRP A 113 -10.25 -6.72 -0.71
N GLU A 114 -10.55 -5.94 -1.76
CA GLU A 114 -11.10 -6.44 -3.01
C GLU A 114 -10.44 -5.79 -4.23
N LEU A 115 -10.35 -6.54 -5.34
CA LEU A 115 -9.95 -5.99 -6.64
C LEU A 115 -11.11 -5.20 -7.23
N SER A 116 -10.96 -3.88 -7.32
CA SER A 116 -12.02 -2.98 -7.77
C SER A 116 -11.92 -2.59 -9.24
N GLY A 117 -10.81 -2.88 -9.92
CA GLY A 117 -10.69 -2.66 -11.37
C GLY A 117 -9.28 -2.73 -11.93
N LYS A 118 -9.17 -2.79 -13.25
CA LYS A 118 -7.91 -2.82 -14.01
C LYS A 118 -7.93 -1.88 -15.21
N SER A 119 -6.79 -1.25 -15.51
CA SER A 119 -6.68 -0.32 -16.63
C SER A 119 -6.66 -0.98 -18.01
N ASP A 120 -6.37 -2.27 -18.12
CA ASP A 120 -6.35 -3.05 -19.37
C ASP A 120 -7.51 -4.05 -19.51
N GLY A 121 -8.39 -4.12 -18.51
CA GLY A 121 -9.46 -5.10 -18.44
C GLY A 121 -10.76 -4.52 -17.93
N ASN A 122 -11.44 -5.26 -17.05
CA ASN A 122 -12.65 -4.77 -16.39
C ASN A 122 -12.30 -3.55 -15.52
N LYS A 123 -12.93 -2.42 -15.85
CA LYS A 123 -12.71 -1.14 -15.18
C LYS A 123 -13.27 -1.10 -13.76
N GLY A 124 -14.20 -2.01 -13.46
CA GLY A 124 -14.87 -2.19 -12.18
C GLY A 124 -15.51 -0.92 -11.63
N ALA A 125 -15.72 -0.85 -10.31
CA ALA A 125 -16.62 0.13 -9.70
C ALA A 125 -16.13 1.59 -9.79
N PHE A 126 -14.81 1.79 -9.76
CA PHE A 126 -14.20 3.13 -9.82
C PHE A 126 -13.72 3.52 -11.22
N GLY A 127 -13.77 2.62 -12.21
CA GLY A 127 -13.49 2.98 -13.59
C GLY A 127 -12.04 3.38 -13.87
N ILE A 128 -11.06 2.61 -13.38
CA ILE A 128 -9.63 3.00 -13.46
C ILE A 128 -9.08 3.03 -14.90
N THR A 129 -8.37 4.11 -15.23
CA THR A 129 -7.64 4.27 -16.49
C THR A 129 -6.21 4.71 -16.24
N ALA A 130 -5.26 4.13 -16.99
CA ALA A 130 -3.85 4.52 -16.99
C ALA A 130 -3.24 4.20 -18.39
N PRO A 131 -2.41 5.08 -18.97
CA PRO A 131 -1.75 4.84 -20.25
C PRO A 131 -0.65 3.79 -20.14
N GLY A 132 -0.39 3.05 -21.22
CA GLY A 132 0.70 2.06 -21.31
C GLY A 132 2.12 2.63 -21.40
N SER A 133 2.32 3.88 -21.00
CA SER A 133 3.60 4.58 -21.01
C SER A 133 4.38 4.32 -19.72
N ASN A 134 5.67 4.65 -19.67
CA ASN A 134 6.49 4.50 -18.45
C ASN A 134 6.26 5.60 -17.40
N SER A 135 5.44 6.60 -17.75
CA SER A 135 4.92 7.63 -16.86
C SER A 135 3.60 8.16 -17.42
N GLY A 136 2.77 8.73 -16.57
CA GLY A 136 1.50 9.32 -17.00
C GLY A 136 0.56 9.65 -15.86
N ASN A 137 -0.65 10.08 -16.23
CA ASN A 137 -1.74 10.27 -15.29
C ASN A 137 -2.61 9.01 -15.26
N TRP A 138 -3.09 8.66 -14.08
CA TRP A 138 -4.18 7.71 -13.91
C TRP A 138 -5.42 8.45 -13.41
N SER A 139 -6.60 7.91 -13.66
CA SER A 139 -7.87 8.51 -13.24
C SER A 139 -8.92 7.48 -12.90
N LEU A 140 -9.87 7.89 -12.07
CA LEU A 140 -11.07 7.16 -11.70
C LEU A 140 -12.30 7.88 -12.27
N SER A 141 -13.28 7.10 -12.70
CA SER A 141 -14.58 7.61 -13.14
C SER A 141 -15.50 7.92 -11.96
N THR A 142 -15.27 7.28 -10.81
CA THR A 142 -15.95 7.52 -9.54
C THR A 142 -14.91 7.91 -8.50
N ALA A 143 -15.18 8.93 -7.69
CA ALA A 143 -14.25 9.33 -6.65
C ALA A 143 -14.17 8.27 -5.53
N LEU A 144 -13.00 8.14 -4.91
CA LEU A 144 -12.69 7.12 -3.91
C LEU A 144 -12.35 7.77 -2.57
N GLU A 145 -13.06 7.36 -1.51
CA GLU A 145 -12.94 7.94 -0.16
C GLU A 145 -12.34 6.97 0.88
N SER A 146 -12.07 5.72 0.49
CA SER A 146 -11.47 4.72 1.37
C SER A 146 -9.98 4.52 1.08
N PRO A 147 -9.20 3.97 2.04
CA PRO A 147 -7.85 3.52 1.77
C PRO A 147 -7.83 2.53 0.61
N PHE A 148 -6.78 2.63 -0.19
CA PHE A 148 -6.67 1.87 -1.42
C PHE A 148 -5.22 1.57 -1.76
N ILE A 149 -5.07 0.60 -2.64
CA ILE A 149 -3.78 0.21 -3.20
C ILE A 149 -3.85 0.35 -4.70
N LEU A 150 -2.89 1.09 -5.24
CA LEU A 150 -2.62 1.13 -6.66
C LEU A 150 -1.45 0.19 -6.96
N SER A 151 -1.71 -0.87 -7.71
CA SER A 151 -0.68 -1.76 -8.23
C SER A 151 -0.30 -1.34 -9.64
N LEU A 152 0.99 -1.19 -9.91
CA LEU A 152 1.52 -0.92 -11.23
C LEU A 152 2.28 -2.16 -11.71
N LYS A 153 1.87 -2.70 -12.86
CA LYS A 153 2.60 -3.78 -13.53
C LYS A 153 3.36 -3.24 -14.74
N SER A 154 4.63 -3.61 -14.84
CA SER A 154 5.48 -3.33 -16.00
C SER A 154 6.34 -4.55 -16.33
N SER A 155 6.32 -4.98 -17.59
CA SER A 155 7.06 -6.17 -18.04
C SER A 155 6.67 -7.42 -17.24
N THR A 156 7.64 -8.06 -16.58
CA THR A 156 7.45 -9.29 -15.79
C THR A 156 7.19 -9.01 -14.33
N SER A 157 7.14 -7.74 -13.91
CA SER A 157 7.17 -7.39 -12.49
C SER A 157 6.11 -6.35 -12.13
N TRP A 158 5.80 -6.23 -10.85
CA TRP A 158 4.79 -5.30 -10.32
C TRP A 158 5.22 -4.71 -8.97
N SER A 159 4.61 -3.58 -8.59
CA SER A 159 4.74 -2.98 -7.27
C SER A 159 3.42 -2.38 -6.83
N ALA A 160 3.16 -2.44 -5.52
CA ALA A 160 1.96 -1.94 -4.88
C ALA A 160 2.26 -0.67 -4.09
N TYR A 161 1.36 0.31 -4.18
CA TYR A 161 1.46 1.60 -3.51
C TYR A 161 0.20 1.80 -2.68
N TYR A 162 0.35 1.84 -1.37
CA TYR A 162 -0.74 1.99 -0.40
C TYR A 162 -0.99 3.46 -0.10
N PHE A 163 -2.26 3.86 -0.12
CA PHE A 163 -2.73 5.21 0.14
C PHE A 163 -3.75 5.17 1.27
N GLU A 164 -3.49 5.96 2.31
CA GLU A 164 -4.36 6.15 3.48
C GLU A 164 -4.28 7.61 3.93
N ASN A 165 -5.02 7.96 5.00
CA ASN A 165 -5.08 9.32 5.53
C ASN A 165 -5.48 10.34 4.46
N LEU A 166 -6.52 10.00 3.70
CA LEU A 166 -7.06 10.83 2.63
C LEU A 166 -8.02 11.85 3.23
N ASP A 167 -7.70 13.14 3.09
CA ASP A 167 -8.57 14.23 3.56
C ASP A 167 -9.73 14.54 2.60
N SER A 168 -9.75 13.91 1.42
CA SER A 168 -10.71 14.18 0.34
C SER A 168 -10.81 13.02 -0.64
N ALA A 169 -11.92 12.97 -1.39
CA ALA A 169 -12.18 11.93 -2.37
C ALA A 169 -11.20 12.01 -3.55
N ILE A 170 -10.53 10.89 -3.82
CA ILE A 170 -9.51 10.76 -4.87
C ILE A 170 -10.16 10.53 -6.22
N THR A 171 -9.69 11.25 -7.23
CA THR A 171 -10.20 11.17 -8.62
C THR A 171 -9.17 10.68 -9.61
N GLY A 172 -7.89 10.59 -9.22
CA GLY A 172 -6.82 10.14 -10.08
C GLY A 172 -5.45 10.41 -9.49
N GLY A 173 -4.46 10.61 -10.35
CA GLY A 173 -3.10 10.87 -9.91
C GLY A 173 -2.09 10.77 -11.04
N PHE A 174 -0.82 10.59 -10.69
CA PHE A 174 0.26 10.41 -11.65
C PHE A 174 1.25 9.36 -11.18
N PHE A 175 1.92 8.73 -12.13
CA PHE A 175 2.87 7.66 -11.87
C PHE A 175 4.09 7.70 -12.80
N ASN A 176 5.15 7.00 -12.40
CA ASN A 176 6.16 6.43 -13.27
C ASN A 176 6.46 4.97 -12.86
N THR A 177 7.18 4.24 -13.70
CA THR A 177 7.46 2.81 -13.49
C THR A 177 8.90 2.52 -13.03
N LEU A 178 9.64 3.54 -12.57
CA LEU A 178 11.02 3.38 -12.09
C LEU A 178 11.11 2.42 -10.89
N GLY A 179 10.12 2.44 -10.01
CA GLY A 179 10.01 1.52 -8.87
C GLY A 179 9.44 0.15 -9.23
N VAL A 180 9.20 -0.14 -10.51
CA VAL A 180 8.56 -1.40 -10.95
C VAL A 180 9.49 -2.19 -11.86
N ALA A 181 9.98 -1.58 -12.94
CA ALA A 181 10.90 -2.22 -13.87
C ALA A 181 11.59 -1.16 -14.72
N VAL A 182 12.90 -1.31 -14.96
CA VAL A 182 13.69 -0.39 -15.78
C VAL A 182 14.31 -1.08 -16.97
N ASN A 183 14.60 -0.30 -18.02
CA ASN A 183 15.40 -0.74 -19.15
C ASN A 183 16.87 -0.74 -18.74
N GLU A 184 17.51 -1.91 -18.81
CA GLU A 184 18.92 -2.12 -18.44
C GLU A 184 19.87 -1.16 -19.19
N ASN A 185 19.52 -0.80 -20.43
CA ASN A 185 20.38 0.02 -21.29
C ASN A 185 20.40 1.52 -20.94
N ASN A 186 19.38 2.04 -20.25
CA ASN A 186 19.26 3.50 -20.04
C ASN A 186 18.65 3.91 -18.69
N GLY A 187 18.31 2.96 -17.82
CA GLY A 187 17.74 3.22 -16.50
C GLY A 187 16.32 3.82 -16.51
N GLN A 188 15.69 3.98 -17.67
CA GLN A 188 14.33 4.49 -17.76
C GLN A 188 13.32 3.40 -17.40
N GLY A 189 12.23 3.78 -16.75
CA GLY A 189 11.12 2.87 -16.48
C GLY A 189 10.61 2.20 -17.77
N LYS A 190 10.26 0.91 -17.68
CA LYS A 190 9.59 0.16 -18.75
C LYS A 190 8.12 0.57 -18.86
N GLY A 191 7.54 0.50 -20.05
CA GLY A 191 6.13 0.88 -20.27
C GLY A 191 5.17 0.13 -19.35
N LEU A 192 4.16 0.83 -18.82
CA LEU A 192 3.13 0.22 -17.99
C LEU A 192 2.36 -0.83 -18.82
N SER A 193 2.26 -2.05 -18.30
CA SER A 193 1.38 -3.08 -18.88
C SER A 193 -0.06 -2.81 -18.49
N TYR A 194 -0.30 -2.61 -17.19
CA TYR A 194 -1.58 -2.15 -16.65
C TYR A 194 -1.42 -1.66 -15.20
N ALA A 195 -2.46 -0.99 -14.70
CA ALA A 195 -2.64 -0.67 -13.29
C ALA A 195 -3.88 -1.39 -12.75
N SER A 196 -3.79 -1.88 -11.51
CA SER A 196 -4.91 -2.51 -10.79
C SER A 196 -5.24 -1.70 -9.54
N LEU A 197 -6.52 -1.52 -9.26
CA LEU A 197 -7.01 -0.84 -8.07
C LEU A 197 -7.58 -1.84 -7.10
N PHE A 198 -7.07 -1.86 -5.87
CA PHE A 198 -7.64 -2.60 -4.76
C PHE A 198 -8.16 -1.62 -3.73
N VAL A 199 -9.37 -1.85 -3.25
CA VAL A 199 -10.02 -0.98 -2.27
C VAL A 199 -10.28 -1.74 -1.01
N ALA A 200 -10.12 -1.05 0.11
CA ALA A 200 -10.45 -1.60 1.40
C ALA A 200 -11.96 -1.45 1.62
N SER A 201 -12.66 -2.58 1.74
CA SER A 201 -14.02 -2.61 2.24
C SER A 201 -13.97 -2.36 3.74
N LYS A 202 -14.84 -1.48 4.25
CA LYS A 202 -14.90 -1.19 5.68
C LYS A 202 -15.19 -2.50 6.42
N GLN A 203 -14.30 -2.92 7.32
CA GLN A 203 -14.71 -3.88 8.35
C GLN A 203 -15.83 -3.20 9.14
N PHE A 204 -17.02 -3.79 9.13
CA PHE A 204 -17.91 -3.58 10.25
C PHE A 204 -17.14 -4.13 11.45
N VAL A 205 -16.54 -3.23 12.23
CA VAL A 205 -16.17 -3.57 13.61
C VAL A 205 -17.48 -4.03 14.21
N ASP A 206 -17.57 -5.31 14.59
CA ASP A 206 -18.69 -5.82 15.36
C ASP A 206 -18.98 -4.78 16.44
N GLU A 207 -20.17 -4.17 16.35
CA GLU A 207 -20.65 -3.24 17.37
C GLU A 207 -20.45 -3.96 18.70
N PRO A 208 -19.74 -3.36 19.69
CA PRO A 208 -19.44 -4.07 20.92
C PRO A 208 -20.77 -4.58 21.45
N ASP A 209 -20.89 -5.92 21.60
CA ASP A 209 -22.07 -6.63 22.07
C ASP A 209 -22.77 -5.71 23.08
N SER A 210 -23.92 -5.16 22.68
CA SER A 210 -24.65 -4.19 23.49
C SER A 210 -24.78 -4.80 24.87
N GLN A 211 -23.98 -4.35 25.83
CA GLN A 211 -24.06 -4.88 27.18
C GLN A 211 -25.49 -4.65 27.61
N GLU A 212 -26.24 -5.73 27.86
CA GLU A 212 -27.58 -5.66 28.39
C GLU A 212 -27.49 -4.85 29.68
N VAL A 213 -27.85 -3.57 29.60
CA VAL A 213 -27.98 -2.70 30.76
C VAL A 213 -29.08 -3.34 31.60
N PRO A 214 -28.80 -3.79 32.84
CA PRO A 214 -29.84 -4.36 33.68
C PRO A 214 -30.92 -3.30 33.88
N GLU A 215 -32.12 -3.57 33.36
CA GLU A 215 -33.23 -2.65 33.54
C GLU A 215 -33.47 -2.41 35.03
N PRO A 216 -33.80 -1.17 35.45
CA PRO A 216 -34.04 -0.84 36.86
C PRO A 216 -35.27 -1.53 37.50
N GLY A 217 -35.86 -2.54 36.85
CA GLY A 217 -37.00 -3.30 37.35
C GLY A 217 -36.69 -4.30 38.46
N THR A 218 -35.43 -4.74 38.62
CA THR A 218 -35.04 -5.75 39.61
C THR A 218 -34.88 -5.19 41.04
N LEU A 219 -35.23 -3.92 41.29
CA LEU A 219 -35.24 -3.33 42.63
C LEU A 219 -36.64 -3.28 43.28
N LEU A 220 -37.71 -3.70 42.57
CA LEU A 220 -39.07 -3.75 43.13
C LEU A 220 -39.45 -5.10 43.74
N GLY A 221 -38.63 -6.14 43.56
CA GLY A 221 -38.88 -7.49 44.09
C GLY A 221 -38.43 -7.73 45.54
N LEU A 222 -37.67 -6.81 46.14
CA LEU A 222 -37.05 -7.00 47.46
C LEU A 222 -37.67 -6.14 48.57
N LEU A 223 -38.97 -5.84 48.49
CA LEU A 223 -39.71 -5.12 49.55
C LEU A 223 -40.94 -5.88 50.07
N THR A 224 -41.15 -7.14 49.68
CA THR A 224 -42.34 -7.92 50.06
C THR A 224 -42.16 -8.85 51.28
N LEU A 225 -40.98 -8.88 51.92
CA LEU A 225 -40.73 -9.66 53.13
C LEU A 225 -40.57 -8.76 54.36
N GLY A 226 -41.68 -8.29 54.93
CA GLY A 226 -41.64 -7.50 56.17
C GLY A 226 -43.00 -7.10 56.74
N GLY A 227 -44.06 -7.87 56.46
CA GLY A 227 -45.39 -7.64 57.02
C GLY A 227 -45.49 -8.01 58.50
N VAL A 228 -45.36 -7.00 59.37
CA VAL A 228 -46.19 -6.72 60.56
C VAL A 228 -46.92 -7.87 61.27
N VAL A 229 -46.52 -8.14 62.53
CA VAL A 229 -47.42 -8.64 63.58
C VAL A 229 -47.59 -7.54 64.63
N PHE A 230 -48.65 -6.75 64.51
CA PHE A 230 -49.09 -5.85 65.57
C PHE A 230 -49.81 -6.65 66.66
N GLY A 231 -49.13 -6.87 67.78
CA GLY A 231 -49.78 -7.29 69.03
C GLY A 231 -50.57 -6.13 69.64
N LYS A 232 -51.89 -6.26 69.75
CA LYS A 232 -52.72 -5.29 70.47
C LYS A 232 -53.95 -5.95 71.11
N LYS A 233 -53.90 -6.22 72.42
CA LYS A 233 -55.04 -6.12 73.36
C LYS A 233 -54.51 -6.14 74.81
N VAL A 234 -54.28 -4.98 75.43
CA VAL A 234 -55.20 -4.13 76.24
C VAL A 234 -55.38 -4.61 77.70
N ILE A 235 -54.67 -3.92 78.61
CA ILE A 235 -55.03 -3.34 79.94
C ILE A 235 -56.46 -3.68 80.45
N GLY A 236 -56.78 -4.01 81.70
CA GLY A 236 -56.08 -4.04 82.99
C GLY A 236 -57.09 -4.03 84.17
N ARG A 237 -56.59 -4.34 85.38
CA ARG A 237 -57.05 -4.01 86.77
C ARG A 237 -58.43 -4.45 87.33
N LYS A 238 -58.32 -5.29 88.38
CA LYS A 238 -58.93 -5.32 89.74
C LYS A 238 -60.34 -4.74 89.98
N SER A 239 -61.19 -5.54 90.60
CA SER A 239 -61.62 -5.40 92.01
C SER A 239 -61.84 -6.77 92.64
#